data_AF-A0A183FY74-F1
#
_entry.id   AF-A0A183FY74-F1
#
_cell.length_a   1.000
_cell.length_b   1.000
_cell.length_c   1.000
_cell.angle_alpha   90.00
_cell.angle_beta   90.00
_cell.angle_gamma   90.00
#
_symmetry.space_group_name_H-M   'P 1'
#
loop_
_entity.id
_entity.type
_entity.pdbx_description
1 polymer ?
#
loop_
_entity_poly.entity_id
_entity_poly.type
_entity_poly.pdbx_seq_one_letter_code
_entity_poly.pdbx_strand_id
1 'polypeptide(L)'
;MIVVPVLFAVAAAAMATGCDKPSSYDATLKFDKDLEDGKYPNGTLVQASCKNGFCITDGSSHALCLNGQFVPKLGRCPYHCQLTKLEDLGYTYTDPNPYEGANDYRLHGSSATAYCQTGYTLSGGEHVGHPFKCVDGGWQPTSRHTRCES
;
A
#
# COMPACT_ATOMS: atom_id res chain seq x y z
N MET A 1 -20.72 -16.46 68.64
CA MET A 1 -20.81 -15.54 67.48
C MET A 1 -19.63 -15.87 66.58
N ILE A 2 -19.85 -16.59 65.48
CA ILE A 2 -18.79 -17.03 64.56
C ILE A 2 -18.76 -16.05 63.40
N VAL A 3 -17.66 -15.32 63.25
CA VAL A 3 -17.44 -14.39 62.13
C VAL A 3 -16.76 -15.19 61.03
N VAL A 4 -17.48 -15.50 59.95
CA VAL A 4 -16.96 -16.20 58.78
C VAL A 4 -16.26 -15.18 57.88
N PRO A 5 -14.96 -15.30 57.57
CA PRO A 5 -14.29 -14.36 56.69
C PRO A 5 -14.72 -14.63 55.25
N VAL A 6 -15.41 -13.68 54.64
CA VAL A 6 -15.73 -13.71 53.21
C VAL A 6 -14.45 -13.41 52.44
N LEU A 7 -13.80 -14.47 51.95
CA LEU A 7 -12.72 -14.36 50.97
C LEU A 7 -13.29 -13.85 49.65
N PHE A 8 -13.16 -12.55 49.41
CA PHE A 8 -13.36 -11.97 48.08
C PHE A 8 -12.20 -12.42 47.19
N ALA A 9 -12.41 -13.50 46.44
CA ALA A 9 -11.55 -13.86 45.34
C ALA A 9 -11.69 -12.78 44.26
N VAL A 10 -10.71 -11.89 44.16
CA VAL A 10 -10.59 -10.96 43.03
C VAL A 10 -10.14 -11.80 41.85
N ALA A 11 -11.08 -12.20 40.99
CA ALA A 11 -10.74 -12.80 39.71
C ALA A 11 -10.09 -11.71 38.85
N ALA A 12 -8.76 -11.73 38.76
CA ALA A 12 -8.04 -10.97 37.74
C ALA A 12 -8.39 -11.60 36.39
N ALA A 13 -9.36 -11.02 35.69
CA ALA A 13 -9.54 -11.30 34.27
C ALA A 13 -8.26 -10.83 33.57
N ALA A 14 -7.38 -11.78 33.22
CA ALA A 14 -6.33 -11.52 32.26
C ALA A 14 -7.04 -11.11 30.97
N MET A 15 -7.13 -9.80 30.70
CA MET A 15 -7.55 -9.35 29.39
C MET A 15 -6.51 -9.93 28.43
N ALA A 16 -6.89 -10.94 27.66
CA ALA A 16 -6.03 -11.50 26.64
C ALA A 16 -5.62 -10.32 25.75
N THR A 17 -4.39 -9.83 25.91
CA THR A 17 -3.82 -8.74 25.10
C THR A 17 -3.41 -9.30 23.75
N GLY A 18 -4.35 -10.01 23.12
CA GLY A 18 -4.24 -10.49 21.76
C GLY A 18 -4.60 -9.37 20.79
N CYS A 19 -4.06 -9.47 19.59
CA CYS A 19 -4.24 -8.48 18.55
C CYS A 19 -5.49 -8.77 17.73
N ASP A 20 -6.20 -7.70 17.37
CA ASP A 20 -7.25 -7.80 16.37
C ASP A 20 -6.63 -7.96 14.98
N LYS A 21 -7.39 -8.54 14.04
CA LYS A 21 -6.95 -8.69 12.66
C LYS A 21 -6.57 -7.32 12.08
N PRO A 22 -5.33 -7.12 11.62
CA PRO A 22 -4.89 -5.82 11.13
C PRO A 22 -5.56 -5.50 9.79
N SER A 23 -5.87 -4.23 9.58
CA SER A 23 -6.33 -3.72 8.30
C SER A 23 -5.14 -3.56 7.33
N SER A 24 -5.00 -4.46 6.36
CA SER A 24 -4.08 -4.28 5.23
C SER A 24 -4.88 -4.27 3.93
N TYR A 25 -4.97 -3.11 3.28
CA TYR A 25 -5.69 -2.97 2.01
C TYR A 25 -4.99 -3.78 0.91
N ASP A 26 -5.77 -4.65 0.25
CA ASP A 26 -5.39 -5.52 -0.87
C ASP A 26 -4.22 -6.50 -0.64
N ALA A 27 -3.70 -6.58 0.59
CA ALA A 27 -2.71 -7.57 0.97
C ALA A 27 -3.37 -8.85 1.49
N THR A 28 -2.78 -9.98 1.13
CA THR A 28 -3.10 -11.29 1.71
C THR A 28 -2.30 -11.43 3.01
N LEU A 29 -2.98 -11.75 4.10
CA LEU A 29 -2.36 -11.93 5.41
C LEU A 29 -2.29 -13.42 5.77
N LYS A 30 -1.09 -13.88 6.13
CA LYS A 30 -0.83 -15.22 6.65
C LYS A 30 -0.33 -15.11 8.08
N PHE A 31 -0.99 -15.80 8.99
CA PHE A 31 -0.64 -15.86 10.41
C PHE A 31 0.01 -17.22 10.70
N ASP A 32 0.97 -17.23 11.62
CA ASP A 32 1.62 -18.47 12.08
C ASP A 32 0.84 -19.19 13.19
N LYS A 33 -0.08 -18.48 13.84
CA LYS A 33 -0.98 -18.98 14.89
C LYS A 33 -2.42 -18.66 14.54
N ASP A 34 -3.31 -19.53 15.00
CA ASP A 34 -4.75 -19.36 14.87
C ASP A 34 -5.29 -18.33 15.87
N LEU A 35 -6.54 -17.93 15.65
CA LEU A 35 -7.27 -17.06 16.56
C LEU A 35 -7.66 -17.83 17.83
N GLU A 36 -7.43 -17.22 18.98
CA GLU A 36 -7.87 -17.68 20.29
C GLU A 36 -8.86 -16.65 20.83
N ASP A 37 -10.09 -17.07 21.12
CA ASP A 37 -11.18 -16.19 21.59
C ASP A 37 -11.39 -14.92 20.74
N GLY A 38 -11.21 -15.06 19.42
CA GLY A 38 -11.40 -13.99 18.45
C GLY A 38 -10.22 -13.00 18.33
N LYS A 39 -9.11 -13.25 19.02
CA LYS A 39 -7.88 -12.45 18.95
C LYS A 39 -6.66 -13.30 18.60
N TYR A 40 -5.65 -12.68 17.99
CA TYR A 40 -4.36 -13.35 17.78
C TYR A 40 -3.53 -13.28 19.05
N PRO A 41 -3.04 -14.41 19.59
CA PRO A 41 -2.27 -14.40 20.83
C PRO A 41 -0.97 -13.58 20.71
N ASN A 42 -0.45 -13.13 21.85
CA ASN A 42 0.81 -12.40 21.88
C ASN A 42 1.94 -13.23 21.26
N GLY A 43 2.80 -12.57 20.48
CA GLY A 43 3.86 -13.19 19.71
C GLY A 43 3.41 -13.91 18.44
N THR A 44 2.15 -13.76 18.00
CA THR A 44 1.73 -14.19 16.65
C THR A 44 2.49 -13.39 15.59
N LEU A 45 3.12 -14.07 14.63
CA LEU A 45 3.73 -13.47 13.46
C LEU A 45 2.71 -13.43 12.32
N VAL A 46 2.51 -12.24 11.76
CA VAL A 46 1.75 -12.05 10.52
C VAL A 46 2.70 -11.68 9.38
N GLN A 47 2.48 -12.30 8.22
CA GLN A 47 3.16 -11.99 6.96
C GLN A 47 2.13 -11.49 5.95
N ALA A 48 2.39 -10.31 5.39
CA ALA A 48 1.60 -9.68 4.35
C ALA A 48 2.25 -9.86 2.99
N SER A 49 1.49 -10.29 2.00
CA SER A 49 1.93 -10.42 0.62
C SER A 49 0.93 -9.79 -0.33
N CYS A 50 1.44 -9.15 -1.38
CA CYS A 50 0.61 -8.65 -2.45
C CYS A 50 0.55 -9.66 -3.60
N LYS A 51 -0.55 -9.64 -4.35
CA LYS A 51 -0.70 -10.47 -5.55
C LYS A 51 0.13 -9.91 -6.70
N ASN A 52 0.28 -10.68 -7.79
CA ASN A 52 0.81 -10.21 -9.07
C ASN A 52 2.21 -9.56 -9.03
N GLY A 53 3.09 -10.00 -8.12
CA GLY A 53 4.47 -9.49 -8.04
C GLY A 53 4.60 -8.10 -7.41
N PHE A 54 3.53 -7.59 -6.78
CA PHE A 54 3.56 -6.30 -6.09
C PHE A 54 4.36 -6.39 -4.79
N CYS A 55 4.96 -5.26 -4.41
CA CYS A 55 5.67 -5.11 -3.15
C CYS A 55 4.81 -4.36 -2.14
N ILE A 56 4.93 -4.75 -0.87
CA ILE A 56 4.35 -3.99 0.24
C ILE A 56 5.03 -2.62 0.31
N THR A 57 4.23 -1.56 0.45
CA THR A 57 4.68 -0.17 0.60
C THR A 57 4.06 0.46 1.86
N ASP A 58 4.57 1.61 2.29
CA ASP A 58 4.07 2.38 3.43
C ASP A 58 4.02 1.59 4.77
N GLY A 59 4.87 0.58 4.92
CA GLY A 59 4.96 -0.24 6.13
C GLY A 59 5.75 -1.53 5.91
N SER A 60 5.65 -2.44 6.88
CA SER A 60 6.35 -3.73 6.82
C SER A 60 5.52 -4.83 6.15
N SER A 61 6.21 -5.79 5.53
CA SER A 61 5.61 -7.05 5.07
C SER A 61 5.40 -8.07 6.19
N HIS A 62 5.88 -7.79 7.40
CA HIS A 62 5.75 -8.66 8.56
C HIS A 62 5.57 -7.87 9.85
N ALA A 63 4.81 -8.42 10.79
CA ALA A 63 4.59 -7.82 12.10
C ALA A 63 4.41 -8.89 13.17
N LEU A 64 4.78 -8.58 14.41
CA LEU A 64 4.48 -9.39 15.58
C LEU A 64 3.31 -8.78 16.35
N CYS A 65 2.39 -9.61 16.81
CA CYS A 65 1.42 -9.21 17.81
C CYS A 65 2.14 -8.98 19.15
N LEU A 66 2.19 -7.74 19.62
CA LEU A 66 2.78 -7.33 20.88
C LEU A 66 1.78 -6.49 21.66
N ASN A 67 1.36 -6.98 22.83
CA ASN A 67 0.48 -6.24 23.76
C ASN A 67 -0.78 -5.67 23.08
N GLY A 68 -1.44 -6.46 22.23
CA GLY A 68 -2.66 -6.06 21.54
C GLY A 68 -2.47 -5.31 20.20
N GLN A 69 -1.24 -5.04 19.77
CA GLN A 69 -0.96 -4.40 18.49
C GLN A 69 0.05 -5.15 17.63
N PHE A 70 -0.16 -5.16 16.30
CA PHE A 70 0.85 -5.65 15.36
C PHE A 70 1.94 -4.60 15.12
N VAL A 71 3.19 -4.96 15.43
CA VAL A 71 4.36 -4.09 15.34
C VAL A 71 5.50 -4.79 14.58
N PRO A 72 6.15 -4.13 13.59
CA PRO A 72 5.81 -2.80 13.06
C PRO A 72 4.46 -2.78 12.35
N LYS A 73 3.95 -1.58 12.04
CA LYS A 73 2.70 -1.44 11.28
C LYS A 73 2.85 -2.12 9.91
N LEU A 74 1.88 -2.97 9.56
CA LEU A 74 1.83 -3.58 8.24
C LEU A 74 1.61 -2.51 7.16
N GLY A 75 2.29 -2.70 6.04
CA GLY A 75 2.11 -1.88 4.85
C GLY A 75 0.89 -2.30 4.04
N ARG A 76 0.75 -1.69 2.86
CA ARG A 76 -0.34 -1.92 1.91
C ARG A 76 0.19 -2.31 0.53
N CYS A 77 -0.70 -2.88 -0.28
CA CYS A 77 -0.42 -3.13 -1.68
C CYS A 77 -0.86 -1.93 -2.53
N PRO A 78 0.07 -1.23 -3.21
CA PRO A 78 -0.31 -0.13 -4.08
C PRO A 78 -0.80 -0.64 -5.44
N TYR A 79 -1.60 0.17 -6.13
CA TYR A 79 -2.03 -0.13 -7.51
C TYR A 79 -0.97 0.27 -8.53
N HIS A 80 -0.89 -0.50 -9.63
CA HIS A 80 -0.05 -0.19 -10.79
C HIS A 80 -0.70 0.84 -11.69
N CYS A 81 0.14 1.66 -12.34
CA CYS A 81 -0.33 2.63 -13.32
C CYS A 81 -0.23 2.04 -14.72
N GLN A 82 -1.26 2.23 -15.52
CA GLN A 82 -1.27 1.90 -16.94
C GLN A 82 -0.64 3.04 -17.74
N LEU A 83 0.31 2.76 -18.63
CA LEU A 83 0.91 3.82 -19.46
C LEU A 83 -0.12 4.43 -20.41
N THR A 84 -1.04 3.64 -20.96
CA THR A 84 -2.16 4.12 -21.79
C THR A 84 -3.01 5.20 -21.11
N LYS A 85 -3.05 5.24 -19.76
CA LYS A 85 -3.74 6.33 -19.02
C LYS A 85 -3.11 7.70 -19.24
N LEU A 86 -1.86 7.79 -19.70
CA LEU A 86 -1.25 9.05 -20.12
C LEU A 86 -1.82 9.53 -21.46
N GLU A 87 -2.25 8.62 -22.34
CA GLU A 87 -2.89 8.97 -23.61
C GLU A 87 -4.27 9.59 -23.39
N ASP A 88 -5.04 9.06 -22.43
CA ASP A 88 -6.31 9.64 -21.98
C ASP A 88 -6.13 11.09 -21.49
N LEU A 89 -4.92 11.46 -21.07
CA LEU A 89 -4.55 12.80 -20.59
C LEU A 89 -3.97 13.71 -21.70
N GLY A 90 -3.93 13.25 -22.96
CA GLY A 90 -3.40 14.01 -24.10
C GLY A 90 -1.88 13.91 -24.27
N TYR A 91 -1.24 12.91 -23.65
CA TYR A 91 0.20 12.69 -23.77
C TYR A 91 0.54 11.44 -24.61
N THR A 92 1.64 11.50 -25.35
CA THR A 92 2.42 10.31 -25.74
C THR A 92 3.45 10.02 -24.66
N TYR A 93 3.97 8.80 -24.57
CA TYR A 93 4.93 8.44 -23.52
C TYR A 93 6.10 7.62 -24.07
N THR A 94 7.24 7.73 -23.40
CA THR A 94 8.34 6.78 -23.54
C THR A 94 8.25 5.79 -22.40
N ASP A 95 8.23 4.50 -22.73
CA ASP A 95 8.27 3.44 -21.72
C ASP A 95 9.57 3.52 -20.91
N PRO A 96 9.50 3.74 -19.59
CA PRO A 96 10.70 3.85 -18.76
C PRO A 96 11.43 2.51 -18.58
N ASN A 97 10.77 1.38 -18.85
CA ASN A 97 11.40 0.07 -18.75
C ASN A 97 10.91 -0.86 -19.88
N PRO A 98 11.38 -0.65 -21.13
CA PRO A 98 10.92 -1.39 -22.30
C PRO A 98 11.28 -2.88 -22.28
N TYR A 99 12.11 -3.29 -21.31
CA TYR A 99 12.58 -4.67 -21.16
C TYR A 99 11.79 -5.47 -20.12
N GLU A 100 10.95 -4.84 -19.27
CA GLU A 100 10.11 -5.54 -18.29
C GLU A 100 8.79 -6.10 -18.85
N GLY A 101 8.87 -6.50 -20.13
CA GLY A 101 7.77 -7.03 -20.90
C GLY A 101 6.92 -5.92 -21.52
N ALA A 102 6.44 -6.16 -22.73
CA ALA A 102 5.56 -5.26 -23.48
C ALA A 102 4.14 -5.19 -22.88
N ASN A 103 4.02 -5.08 -21.56
CA ASN A 103 2.76 -4.89 -20.87
C ASN A 103 2.58 -3.42 -20.47
N ASP A 104 1.34 -3.00 -20.32
CA ASP A 104 0.97 -1.60 -20.08
C ASP A 104 1.14 -1.16 -18.61
N TYR A 105 1.40 -2.08 -17.68
CA TYR A 105 1.40 -1.79 -16.23
C TYR A 105 2.78 -1.46 -15.70
N ARG A 106 2.90 -0.36 -14.97
CA ARG A 106 4.12 0.05 -14.26
C ARG A 106 3.92 0.01 -12.74
N LEU A 107 4.97 -0.41 -12.05
CA LEU A 107 5.00 -0.51 -10.59
C LEU A 107 4.72 0.86 -9.94
N HIS A 108 4.10 0.84 -8.76
CA HIS A 108 4.00 2.05 -7.94
C HIS A 108 5.41 2.64 -7.71
N GLY A 109 5.54 3.95 -7.87
CA GLY A 109 6.81 4.66 -7.74
C GLY A 109 7.66 4.68 -9.01
N SER A 110 7.31 3.91 -10.05
CA SER A 110 7.93 4.07 -11.38
C SER A 110 7.72 5.49 -11.90
N SER A 111 8.71 5.97 -12.65
CA SER A 111 8.66 7.28 -13.31
C SER A 111 8.54 7.09 -14.81
N ALA A 112 7.71 7.89 -15.47
CA ALA A 112 7.59 7.93 -16.92
C ALA A 112 7.83 9.35 -17.42
N THR A 113 8.34 9.48 -18.65
CA THR A 113 8.40 10.77 -19.34
C THR A 113 7.34 10.77 -20.44
N ALA A 114 6.50 11.79 -20.42
CA ALA A 114 5.38 11.93 -21.35
C ALA A 114 5.50 13.26 -22.13
N TYR A 115 5.01 13.31 -23.36
CA TYR A 115 5.11 14.45 -24.26
C TYR A 115 3.71 14.78 -24.76
N CYS A 116 3.38 16.06 -24.96
CA CYS A 116 2.05 16.39 -25.50
C CYS A 116 1.85 15.76 -26.89
N GLN A 117 0.64 15.25 -27.14
CA GLN A 117 0.24 14.75 -28.45
C GLN A 117 0.31 15.85 -29.52
N THR A 118 0.52 15.45 -30.77
CA THR A 118 0.51 16.37 -31.92
C THR A 118 -0.81 17.14 -31.97
N GLY A 119 -0.74 18.47 -32.03
CA GLY A 119 -1.91 19.36 -32.02
C GLY A 119 -2.19 20.00 -30.66
N TYR A 120 -1.54 19.54 -29.59
CA TYR A 120 -1.52 20.22 -28.31
C TYR A 120 -0.24 21.05 -28.19
N THR A 121 -0.35 22.26 -27.65
CA THR A 121 0.82 23.09 -27.35
C THR A 121 0.88 23.36 -25.85
N LEU A 122 2.10 23.36 -25.31
CA LEU A 122 2.29 23.86 -23.95
C LEU A 122 1.97 25.35 -23.91
N SER A 123 1.44 25.80 -22.78
CA SER A 123 1.50 27.19 -22.35
C SER A 123 2.98 27.59 -22.18
N GLY A 124 3.70 27.83 -23.28
CA GLY A 124 5.13 28.15 -23.29
C GLY A 124 6.00 27.48 -24.36
N GLY A 125 5.47 26.54 -25.15
CA GLY A 125 6.08 26.02 -26.38
C GLY A 125 7.49 25.38 -26.31
N GLU A 126 7.56 24.05 -26.25
CA GLU A 126 8.54 23.19 -26.93
C GLU A 126 8.15 21.71 -26.69
N HIS A 127 8.68 20.76 -27.47
CA HIS A 127 8.52 19.31 -27.24
C HIS A 127 9.28 18.86 -25.97
N VAL A 128 8.84 19.32 -24.80
CA VAL A 128 9.47 19.03 -23.53
C VAL A 128 8.92 17.73 -22.95
N GLY A 129 9.83 16.88 -22.44
CA GLY A 129 9.44 15.70 -21.69
C GLY A 129 8.91 16.08 -20.30
N HIS A 130 7.70 15.65 -19.99
CA HIS A 130 7.03 15.86 -18.73
C HIS A 130 7.22 14.65 -17.81
N PRO A 131 7.89 14.82 -16.66
CA PRO A 131 8.08 13.72 -15.73
C PRO A 131 6.78 13.44 -14.95
N PHE A 132 6.37 12.18 -14.96
CA PHE A 132 5.27 11.64 -14.17
C PHE A 132 5.78 10.57 -13.21
N LYS A 133 5.13 10.47 -12.05
CA LYS A 133 5.34 9.41 -11.08
C LYS A 133 4.07 8.60 -10.92
N CYS A 134 4.18 7.27 -10.96
CA CYS A 134 3.07 6.40 -10.67
C CYS A 134 2.77 6.43 -9.16
N VAL A 135 1.57 6.87 -8.79
CA VAL A 135 1.10 6.93 -7.41
C VAL A 135 -0.29 6.28 -7.38
N ASP A 136 -0.34 5.07 -6.83
CA ASP A 136 -1.57 4.31 -6.57
C ASP A 136 -2.51 4.23 -7.77
N GLY A 137 -1.98 3.76 -8.89
CA GLY A 137 -2.73 3.58 -10.13
C GLY A 137 -2.91 4.85 -10.97
N GLY A 138 -2.57 6.03 -10.44
CA GLY A 138 -2.60 7.29 -11.15
C GLY A 138 -1.22 7.83 -11.49
N TRP A 139 -1.03 8.31 -12.72
CA TRP A 139 0.14 9.08 -13.09
C TRP A 139 0.01 10.52 -12.59
N GLN A 140 0.94 10.94 -11.73
CA GLN A 140 0.97 12.28 -11.15
C GLN A 140 2.13 13.08 -11.75
N PRO A 141 1.89 14.31 -12.26
CA PRO A 141 2.97 15.15 -12.77
C PRO A 141 3.89 15.59 -11.63
N THR A 142 5.20 15.52 -11.83
CA THR A 142 6.18 15.93 -10.80
C THR A 142 6.67 17.36 -10.99
N SER A 143 6.25 18.04 -12.07
CA SER A 143 6.59 19.43 -12.36
C SER A 143 5.34 20.33 -12.41
N ARG A 144 5.51 21.61 -12.07
CA ARG A 144 4.40 22.55 -11.77
C ARG A 144 3.71 23.17 -13.01
N HIS A 145 4.16 22.90 -14.23
CA HIS A 145 3.71 23.58 -15.45
C HIS A 145 3.35 22.60 -16.58
N THR A 146 2.53 21.58 -16.31
CA THR A 146 2.36 20.47 -17.26
C THR A 146 0.91 20.08 -17.42
N ARG A 147 0.18 20.88 -18.20
CA ARG A 147 -1.01 20.38 -18.88
C ARG A 147 -0.86 20.68 -20.36
N CYS A 148 -1.14 19.69 -21.18
CA CYS A 148 -1.32 19.91 -22.60
C CYS A 148 -2.64 20.68 -22.79
N GLU A 149 -2.58 21.82 -23.46
CA GLU A 149 -3.75 22.61 -23.83
C GLU A 149 -4.00 22.43 -25.34
N SER A 150 -5.29 22.28 -25.70
CA SER A 150 -5.76 22.10 -27.08
C SER A 150 -6.05 23.43 -27.75
#